data_AF-A0AA35W854-F1
#
_entry.id   AF-A0AA35W854-F1
#
_cell.length_a   1.000
_cell.length_b   1.000
_cell.length_c   1.000
_cell.angle_alpha   90.00
_cell.angle_beta   90.00
_cell.angle_gamma   90.00
#
_symmetry.space_group_name_H-M   'P 1'
#
loop_
_entity.id
_entity.type
_entity.pdbx_description
1 polymer ?
#
loop_
_entity_poly.entity_id
_entity_poly.type
_entity_poly.pdbx_seq_one_letter_code
_entity_poly.pdbx_strand_id
1 'polypeptide(L)'
;GELSDYRSHSYKQQYSDVRISLGRHVVSLWHRLGDKKGNFIPNLVKPFLEISLIKHKELRRVSLPLIMDIMECEQRASCNFKRVETEVYDKIDELITSGHGDEEYRELFQDILRPLCASSELGTSGETFITSVGRLIGLLLDYRNVSSGDGHQDRQMGCMLNLLNFYLEIEKEELYIRYIYKLAELHVKDQRFTEAGFTLLLRAKGLEWSIEPVPPEGKFSEEIEQRKVKEELYKEVND
;
A
#
# COMPACT_ATOMS: atom_id res chain seq x y z
N GLY A 1 38.15 4.30 1.96
CA GLY A 1 37.60 5.42 1.18
C GLY A 1 37.46 5.00 -0.26
N GLU A 2 38.53 5.08 -1.05
CA GLU A 2 38.43 4.93 -2.51
C GLU A 2 38.64 3.49 -3.02
N LEU A 3 39.42 2.66 -2.31
CA LEU A 3 39.71 1.27 -2.69
C LEU A 3 38.53 0.29 -2.50
N SER A 4 37.59 0.58 -1.59
CA SER A 4 36.38 -0.25 -1.41
C SER A 4 35.31 0.05 -2.46
N ASP A 5 35.22 1.30 -2.92
CA ASP A 5 34.33 1.70 -4.01
C ASP A 5 34.85 1.21 -5.36
N TYR A 6 36.17 1.22 -5.59
CA TYR A 6 36.78 0.70 -6.81
C TYR A 6 36.56 -0.82 -6.95
N ARG A 7 36.70 -1.56 -5.85
CA ARG A 7 36.42 -3.00 -5.83
C ARG A 7 34.94 -3.27 -6.08
N SER A 8 34.03 -2.57 -5.41
CA SER A 8 32.58 -2.72 -5.62
C SER A 8 32.12 -2.40 -7.04
N HIS A 9 32.74 -1.41 -7.70
CA HIS A 9 32.46 -1.08 -9.11
C HIS A 9 33.05 -2.11 -10.09
N SER A 10 34.26 -2.62 -9.82
CA SER A 10 34.91 -3.64 -10.65
C SER A 10 34.17 -4.99 -10.60
N TYR A 11 33.64 -5.40 -9.44
CA TYR A 11 32.84 -6.63 -9.31
C TYR A 11 31.46 -6.53 -10.02
N LYS A 12 30.82 -5.35 -10.03
CA LYS A 12 29.56 -5.11 -10.75
C LYS A 12 29.70 -5.08 -12.27
N GLN A 13 30.88 -4.73 -12.79
CA GLN A 13 31.13 -4.75 -14.24
C GLN A 13 31.43 -6.16 -14.75
N GLN A 14 31.98 -7.04 -13.92
CA GLN A 14 32.37 -8.40 -14.32
C GLN A 14 31.20 -9.40 -14.23
N TYR A 15 30.20 -9.13 -13.39
CA TYR A 15 28.97 -9.90 -13.29
C TYR A 15 27.78 -8.95 -13.47
N SER A 16 27.04 -9.08 -14.58
CA SER A 16 25.73 -8.43 -14.74
C SER A 16 24.95 -8.60 -13.44
N ASP A 17 24.43 -7.52 -12.88
CA ASP A 17 23.74 -7.55 -11.58
C ASP A 17 22.72 -8.69 -11.55
N VAL A 18 22.98 -9.70 -10.71
CA VAL A 18 22.20 -10.93 -10.66
C VAL A 18 20.73 -10.67 -10.34
N ARG A 19 20.42 -9.55 -9.65
CA ARG A 19 19.06 -9.13 -9.35
C ARG A 19 18.31 -8.75 -10.62
N ILE A 20 18.97 -8.08 -11.57
CA ILE A 20 18.37 -7.76 -12.87
C ILE A 20 18.14 -9.03 -13.68
N SER A 21 19.13 -9.95 -13.69
CA SER A 21 18.99 -11.23 -14.39
C SER A 21 17.82 -12.05 -13.82
N LEU A 22 17.72 -12.14 -12.50
CA LEU A 22 16.62 -12.82 -11.83
C LEU A 22 15.28 -12.11 -12.09
N GLY A 23 15.22 -10.79 -11.99
CA GLY A 23 14.03 -10.00 -12.29
C GLY A 23 13.52 -10.23 -13.71
N ARG A 24 14.42 -10.20 -14.71
CA ARG A 24 14.09 -10.55 -16.10
C ARG A 24 13.60 -11.99 -16.24
N HIS A 25 14.18 -12.92 -15.49
CA HIS A 25 13.73 -14.32 -15.49
C HIS A 25 12.33 -14.46 -14.89
N VAL A 26 12.02 -13.77 -13.79
CA VAL A 26 10.69 -13.72 -13.17
C VAL A 26 9.67 -13.15 -14.15
N VAL A 27 9.98 -12.02 -14.81
CA VAL A 27 9.14 -11.45 -15.87
C VAL A 27 8.89 -12.46 -16.98
N SER A 28 9.95 -13.11 -17.45
CA SER A 28 9.85 -14.12 -18.50
C SER A 28 9.01 -15.33 -18.08
N LEU A 29 9.08 -15.77 -16.83
CA LEU A 29 8.23 -16.83 -16.29
C LEU A 29 6.76 -16.39 -16.25
N TRP A 30 6.50 -15.18 -15.78
CA TRP A 30 5.15 -14.60 -15.76
C TRP A 30 4.51 -14.61 -17.15
N HIS A 31 5.21 -14.13 -18.18
CA HIS A 31 4.69 -14.14 -19.55
C HIS A 31 4.49 -15.56 -20.11
N ARG A 32 5.30 -16.55 -19.69
CA ARG A 32 5.12 -17.95 -20.07
C ARG A 32 3.89 -18.64 -19.47
N LEU A 33 3.29 -18.09 -18.41
CA LEU A 33 2.12 -18.70 -17.78
C LEU A 33 0.87 -18.67 -18.67
N GLY A 34 0.79 -17.76 -19.66
CA GLY A 34 -0.36 -17.63 -20.57
C GLY A 34 -1.68 -17.50 -19.81
N ASP A 35 -2.68 -18.29 -20.18
CA ASP A 35 -4.02 -18.27 -19.58
C ASP A 35 -4.04 -18.72 -18.12
N LYS A 36 -2.97 -19.35 -17.62
CA LYS A 36 -2.87 -19.77 -16.21
C LYS A 36 -2.56 -18.62 -15.25
N LYS A 37 -2.21 -17.43 -15.75
CA LYS A 37 -1.87 -16.25 -14.94
C LYS A 37 -2.91 -15.97 -13.85
N GLY A 38 -4.20 -16.06 -14.18
CA GLY A 38 -5.31 -15.77 -13.25
C GLY A 38 -5.26 -16.55 -11.93
N ASN A 39 -4.76 -17.79 -11.94
CA ASN A 39 -4.65 -18.63 -10.75
C ASN A 39 -3.53 -18.19 -9.80
N PHE A 40 -2.54 -17.45 -10.30
CA PHE A 40 -1.38 -17.02 -9.53
C PHE A 40 -1.49 -15.58 -9.06
N ILE A 41 -2.34 -14.76 -9.69
CA ILE A 41 -2.52 -13.33 -9.36
C ILE A 41 -2.67 -13.10 -7.84
N PRO A 42 -3.57 -13.78 -7.10
CA PRO A 42 -3.77 -13.50 -5.68
C PRO A 42 -2.48 -13.62 -4.84
N ASN A 43 -1.55 -14.48 -5.26
CA ASN A 43 -0.31 -14.73 -4.53
C ASN A 43 0.92 -13.98 -5.11
N LEU A 44 0.77 -13.31 -6.26
CA LEU A 44 1.89 -12.66 -6.95
C LEU A 44 1.87 -11.13 -6.91
N VAL A 45 0.76 -10.50 -6.50
CA VAL A 45 0.71 -9.03 -6.34
C VAL A 45 1.80 -8.55 -5.38
N LYS A 46 1.85 -9.08 -4.14
CA LYS A 46 2.87 -8.70 -3.16
C LYS A 46 4.31 -8.97 -3.63
N PRO A 47 4.68 -10.19 -4.09
CA PRO A 47 6.04 -10.44 -4.59
C PRO A 47 6.48 -9.52 -5.73
N PHE A 48 5.58 -9.17 -6.65
CA PHE A 48 5.94 -8.26 -7.75
C PHE A 48 6.14 -6.83 -7.26
N LEU A 49 5.34 -6.37 -6.30
CA LEU A 49 5.55 -5.09 -5.62
C LEU A 49 6.86 -5.06 -4.83
N GLU A 50 7.22 -6.15 -4.14
CA GLU A 50 8.48 -6.25 -3.42
C GLU A 50 9.68 -6.12 -4.37
N ILE A 51 9.64 -6.82 -5.52
CA ILE A 51 10.69 -6.70 -6.55
C ILE A 51 10.75 -5.27 -7.09
N SER A 52 9.61 -4.62 -7.35
CA SER A 52 9.57 -3.26 -7.88
C SER A 52 10.04 -2.21 -6.88
N LEU A 53 9.95 -2.45 -5.58
CA LEU A 53 10.38 -1.52 -4.54
C LEU A 53 11.89 -1.57 -4.25
N ILE A 54 12.59 -2.62 -4.71
CA ILE A 54 14.06 -2.72 -4.56
C ILE A 54 14.72 -1.47 -5.15
N LYS A 55 15.65 -0.86 -4.41
CA LYS A 55 16.40 0.35 -4.78
C LYS A 55 17.43 0.08 -5.89
N HIS A 56 16.93 -0.30 -7.07
CA HIS A 56 17.70 -0.56 -8.26
C HIS A 56 16.91 -0.18 -9.52
N LYS A 57 17.18 1.02 -10.07
CA LYS A 57 16.44 1.63 -11.18
C LYS A 57 16.10 0.68 -12.35
N GLU A 58 17.07 -0.05 -12.88
CA GLU A 58 16.83 -0.98 -14.00
C GLU A 58 15.93 -2.16 -13.62
N LEU A 59 15.97 -2.61 -12.36
CA LEU A 59 15.10 -3.67 -11.89
C LEU A 59 13.67 -3.15 -11.78
N ARG A 60 13.48 -1.96 -11.20
CA ARG A 60 12.19 -1.26 -11.14
C ARG A 60 11.57 -1.12 -12.53
N ARG A 61 12.38 -0.72 -13.52
CA ARG A 61 11.95 -0.57 -14.92
C ARG A 61 11.45 -1.87 -15.55
N VAL A 62 12.09 -2.99 -15.21
CA VAL A 62 11.72 -4.31 -15.72
C VAL A 62 10.51 -4.90 -14.97
N SER A 63 10.36 -4.62 -13.67
CA SER A 63 9.33 -5.23 -12.83
C SER A 63 8.02 -4.44 -12.77
N LEU A 64 8.05 -3.09 -12.82
CA LEU A 64 6.84 -2.26 -12.76
C LEU A 64 5.78 -2.65 -13.80
N PRO A 65 6.12 -2.96 -15.08
CA PRO A 65 5.14 -3.41 -16.06
C PRO A 65 4.35 -4.66 -15.65
N LEU A 66 4.87 -5.50 -14.74
CA LEU A 66 4.14 -6.67 -14.23
C LEU A 66 2.85 -6.28 -13.50
N ILE A 67 2.81 -5.12 -12.86
CA ILE A 67 1.63 -4.62 -12.15
C ILE A 67 0.50 -4.37 -13.16
N MET A 68 0.82 -3.72 -14.29
CA MET A 68 -0.12 -3.50 -15.39
C MET A 68 -0.58 -4.83 -16.01
N ASP A 69 0.35 -5.76 -16.26
CA ASP A 69 0.01 -7.08 -16.78
C ASP A 69 -0.97 -7.83 -15.86
N ILE A 70 -0.78 -7.77 -14.53
CA ILE A 70 -1.71 -8.37 -13.57
C ILE A 70 -3.09 -7.71 -13.67
N MET A 71 -3.14 -6.38 -13.65
CA MET A 71 -4.41 -5.64 -13.73
C MET A 71 -5.16 -5.96 -15.02
N GLU A 72 -4.49 -5.98 -16.17
CA GLU A 72 -5.11 -6.34 -17.43
C GLU A 72 -5.55 -7.80 -17.48
N CYS A 73 -4.77 -8.72 -16.90
CA CYS A 73 -5.18 -10.12 -16.77
C CYS A 73 -6.47 -10.27 -15.96
N GLU A 74 -6.62 -9.51 -14.87
CA GLU A 74 -7.85 -9.52 -14.09
C GLU A 74 -9.00 -8.83 -14.83
N GLN A 75 -8.74 -7.69 -15.47
CA GLN A 75 -9.71 -6.97 -16.30
C GLN A 75 -10.30 -7.88 -17.39
N ARG A 76 -9.45 -8.63 -18.10
CA ARG A 76 -9.89 -9.57 -19.14
C ARG A 76 -10.68 -10.75 -18.58
N ALA A 77 -10.38 -11.18 -17.35
CA ALA A 77 -11.04 -12.34 -16.74
C ALA A 77 -12.37 -11.99 -16.03
N SER A 78 -12.50 -10.78 -15.48
CA SER A 78 -13.60 -10.41 -14.58
C SER A 78 -14.31 -9.10 -14.98
N CYS A 79 -13.93 -8.51 -16.12
CA CYS A 79 -14.43 -7.21 -16.61
C CYS A 79 -14.18 -6.02 -15.66
N ASN A 80 -13.36 -6.23 -14.63
CA ASN A 80 -12.88 -5.24 -13.67
C ASN A 80 -11.57 -5.77 -13.04
N PHE A 81 -10.78 -4.92 -12.41
CA PHE A 81 -9.58 -5.29 -11.66
C PHE A 81 -9.66 -4.90 -10.17
N LYS A 82 -10.88 -4.77 -9.61
CA LYS A 82 -11.08 -4.20 -8.26
C LYS A 82 -10.37 -5.01 -7.16
N ARG A 83 -10.22 -6.32 -7.34
CA ARG A 83 -9.55 -7.19 -6.37
C ARG A 83 -8.04 -6.94 -6.36
N VAL A 84 -7.40 -6.92 -7.53
CA VAL A 84 -5.99 -6.52 -7.68
C VAL A 84 -5.79 -5.10 -7.20
N GLU A 85 -6.70 -4.18 -7.54
CA GLU A 85 -6.64 -2.79 -7.08
C GLU A 85 -6.58 -2.69 -5.55
N THR A 86 -7.53 -3.33 -4.85
CA THR A 86 -7.55 -3.37 -3.38
C THR A 86 -6.27 -3.99 -2.83
N GLU A 87 -5.83 -5.13 -3.36
CA GLU A 87 -4.59 -5.78 -2.95
C GLU A 87 -3.37 -4.87 -3.15
N VAL A 88 -3.28 -4.13 -4.25
CA VAL A 88 -2.16 -3.20 -4.48
C VAL A 88 -2.18 -2.06 -3.45
N TYR A 89 -3.34 -1.49 -3.12
CA TYR A 89 -3.42 -0.46 -2.07
C TYR A 89 -2.97 -1.00 -0.71
N ASP A 90 -3.45 -2.17 -0.31
CA ASP A 90 -3.06 -2.81 0.96
C ASP A 90 -1.57 -3.11 1.03
N LYS A 91 -0.98 -3.63 -0.06
CA LYS A 91 0.43 -4.00 -0.09
C LYS A 91 1.36 -2.80 -0.24
N ILE A 92 0.95 -1.74 -0.95
CA ILE A 92 1.71 -0.48 -0.97
C ILE A 92 1.72 0.17 0.41
N ASP A 93 0.59 0.19 1.11
CA ASP A 93 0.50 0.65 2.51
C ASP A 93 1.47 -0.12 3.41
N GLU A 94 1.36 -1.45 3.41
CA GLU A 94 2.21 -2.34 4.22
C GLU A 94 3.71 -2.15 3.92
N LEU A 95 4.10 -2.16 2.64
CA LEU A 95 5.50 -2.17 2.25
C LEU A 95 6.18 -0.82 2.52
N ILE A 96 5.50 0.30 2.24
CA ILE A 96 6.09 1.64 2.43
C ILE A 96 6.19 1.98 3.93
N THR A 97 5.16 1.68 4.71
CA THR A 97 5.20 1.86 6.17
C THR A 97 6.27 0.99 6.83
N SER A 98 6.57 -0.19 6.25
CA SER A 98 7.68 -1.07 6.66
C SER A 98 9.07 -0.61 6.18
N GLY A 99 9.19 0.57 5.57
CA GLY A 99 10.48 1.17 5.18
C GLY A 99 10.93 0.95 3.74
N HIS A 100 10.10 0.32 2.89
CA HIS A 100 10.40 0.17 1.45
C HIS A 100 9.95 1.40 0.65
N GLY A 101 10.43 1.54 -0.59
CA GLY A 101 10.03 2.66 -1.47
C GLY A 101 10.67 4.00 -1.12
N ASP A 102 10.72 4.87 -2.12
CA ASP A 102 11.30 6.22 -2.09
C ASP A 102 10.66 7.09 -3.19
N GLU A 103 11.03 8.37 -3.25
CA GLU A 103 10.47 9.28 -4.25
C GLU A 103 10.80 8.86 -5.68
N GLU A 104 12.00 8.28 -5.92
CA GLU A 104 12.35 7.75 -7.24
C GLU A 104 11.39 6.61 -7.65
N TYR A 105 10.99 5.74 -6.71
CA TYR A 105 9.98 4.71 -6.99
C TYR A 105 8.63 5.32 -7.36
N ARG A 106 8.19 6.36 -6.66
CA ARG A 106 6.92 7.07 -6.93
C ARG A 106 6.90 7.67 -8.33
N GLU A 107 7.99 8.33 -8.72
CA GLU A 107 8.17 8.90 -10.06
C GLU A 107 8.17 7.81 -11.12
N LEU A 108 9.01 6.78 -10.95
CA LEU A 108 9.09 5.65 -11.90
C LEU A 108 7.77 4.89 -12.04
N PHE A 109 7.00 4.74 -10.97
CA PHE A 109 5.68 4.11 -11.00
C PHE A 109 4.76 4.85 -11.97
N GLN A 110 4.69 6.17 -11.88
CA GLN A 110 3.85 6.96 -12.79
C GLN A 110 4.41 7.02 -14.21
N ASP A 111 5.72 7.26 -14.35
CA ASP A 111 6.39 7.41 -15.64
C ASP A 111 6.31 6.16 -16.51
N ILE A 112 6.35 4.98 -15.89
CA ILE A 112 6.32 3.71 -16.61
C ILE A 112 4.89 3.24 -16.84
N LEU A 113 4.00 3.35 -15.84
CA LEU A 113 2.67 2.78 -15.96
C LEU A 113 1.71 3.65 -16.78
N ARG A 114 1.85 4.98 -16.78
CA ARG A 114 0.96 5.86 -17.57
C ARG A 114 1.01 5.55 -19.08
N PRO A 115 2.19 5.46 -19.73
CA PRO A 115 2.25 5.11 -21.15
C PRO A 115 1.68 3.71 -21.46
N LEU A 116 1.91 2.75 -20.56
CA LEU A 116 1.37 1.39 -20.71
C LEU A 116 -0.16 1.39 -20.61
N CYS A 117 -0.71 2.17 -19.67
CA CYS A 117 -2.15 2.31 -19.49
C CYS A 117 -2.83 2.99 -20.69
N ALA A 118 -2.17 3.96 -21.32
CA ALA A 118 -2.69 4.62 -22.51
C ALA A 118 -2.85 3.63 -23.70
N SER A 119 -2.06 2.55 -23.72
CA SER A 119 -2.17 1.48 -24.72
C SER A 119 -3.03 0.29 -24.28
N SER A 120 -3.60 0.31 -23.07
CA SER A 120 -4.33 -0.83 -22.50
C SER A 120 -5.86 -0.66 -22.52
N GLU A 121 -6.56 -1.76 -22.24
CA GLU A 121 -8.02 -1.80 -22.12
C GLU A 121 -8.54 -1.31 -20.76
N LEU A 122 -7.66 -0.87 -19.85
CA LEU A 122 -8.05 -0.39 -18.51
C LEU A 122 -8.74 0.99 -18.56
N GLY A 123 -8.54 1.74 -19.64
CA GLY A 123 -9.18 3.05 -19.86
C GLY A 123 -8.98 4.03 -18.70
N THR A 124 -9.99 4.85 -18.44
CA THR A 124 -9.98 5.88 -17.39
C THR A 124 -9.80 5.32 -15.98
N SER A 125 -10.25 4.08 -15.74
CA SER A 125 -10.10 3.43 -14.44
C SER A 125 -8.64 3.12 -14.13
N GLY A 126 -7.84 2.70 -15.12
CA GLY A 126 -6.41 2.50 -14.97
C GLY A 126 -5.64 3.80 -14.72
N GLU A 127 -5.99 4.88 -15.41
CA GLU A 127 -5.37 6.20 -15.20
C GLU A 127 -5.65 6.76 -13.80
N THR A 128 -6.90 6.60 -13.35
CA THR A 128 -7.33 7.00 -12.00
C THR A 128 -6.55 6.20 -10.96
N PHE A 129 -6.44 4.88 -11.14
CA PHE A 129 -5.67 4.01 -10.27
C PHE A 129 -4.19 4.44 -10.17
N ILE A 130 -3.50 4.65 -11.30
CA ILE A 130 -2.08 5.03 -11.31
C ILE A 130 -1.87 6.36 -10.59
N THR A 131 -2.76 7.32 -10.82
CA THR A 131 -2.72 8.63 -10.16
C THR A 131 -2.93 8.50 -8.66
N SER A 132 -3.93 7.72 -8.25
CA SER A 132 -4.26 7.49 -6.84
C SER A 132 -3.15 6.76 -6.10
N VAL A 133 -2.57 5.70 -6.67
CA VAL A 133 -1.41 5.00 -6.07
C VAL A 133 -0.19 5.92 -5.99
N GLY A 134 0.07 6.73 -7.04
CA GLY A 134 1.11 7.74 -6.99
C GLY A 134 0.93 8.78 -5.88
N ARG A 135 -0.33 9.18 -5.59
CA ARG A 135 -0.66 10.06 -4.46
C ARG A 135 -0.50 9.35 -3.12
N LEU A 136 -0.95 8.09 -3.00
CA LEU A 136 -0.78 7.27 -1.80
C LEU A 136 0.69 7.12 -1.42
N ILE A 137 1.55 6.76 -2.38
CA ILE A 137 2.99 6.59 -2.15
C ILE A 137 3.57 7.88 -1.56
N GLY A 138 3.22 9.05 -2.11
CA GLY A 138 3.67 10.34 -1.58
C GLY A 138 3.22 10.58 -0.13
N LEU A 139 1.93 10.38 0.16
CA LEU A 139 1.38 10.55 1.50
C LEU A 139 2.02 9.61 2.54
N LEU A 140 2.29 8.35 2.16
CA LEU A 140 2.96 7.38 3.02
C LEU A 140 4.43 7.73 3.26
N LEU A 141 5.12 8.23 2.24
CA LEU A 141 6.50 8.72 2.38
C LEU A 141 6.56 9.93 3.32
N ASP A 142 5.64 10.89 3.18
CA ASP A 142 5.52 12.05 4.07
C ASP A 142 5.28 11.61 5.52
N TYR A 143 4.31 10.71 5.73
CA TYR A 143 4.02 10.15 7.04
C TYR A 143 5.25 9.46 7.66
N ARG A 144 5.96 8.64 6.88
CA ARG A 144 7.16 7.93 7.35
C ARG A 144 8.30 8.88 7.73
N ASN A 145 8.53 9.90 6.91
CA ASN A 145 9.59 10.88 7.14
C ASN A 145 9.36 11.66 8.45
N VAL A 146 8.11 11.99 8.75
CA VAL A 146 7.74 12.68 10.00
C VAL A 146 7.78 11.73 11.20
N SER A 147 7.31 10.49 11.04
CA SER A 147 7.27 9.49 12.12
C SER A 147 8.66 9.07 12.63
N SER A 148 9.72 9.35 11.87
CA SER A 148 11.10 9.01 12.22
C SER A 148 11.82 10.08 13.07
N GLY A 149 11.21 11.26 13.26
CA GLY A 149 11.82 12.38 13.99
C GLY A 149 11.21 12.60 15.37
N ASP A 150 12.06 12.69 16.40
CA ASP A 150 11.62 13.05 17.75
C ASP A 150 11.08 14.49 17.80
N GLY A 151 9.90 14.69 18.40
CA GLY A 151 9.29 16.01 18.61
C GLY A 151 8.37 16.53 17.50
N HIS A 152 7.90 15.67 16.59
CA HIS A 152 6.99 16.03 15.48
C HIS A 152 5.59 15.41 15.57
N GLN A 153 5.08 15.19 16.79
CA GLN A 153 3.76 14.58 17.04
C GLN A 153 2.60 15.27 16.29
N ASP A 154 2.52 16.60 16.31
CA ASP A 154 1.44 17.33 15.61
C ASP A 154 1.53 17.19 14.09
N ARG A 155 2.74 17.15 13.54
CA ARG A 155 2.96 16.93 12.11
C ARG A 155 2.61 15.49 11.73
N GLN A 156 2.94 14.53 12.60
CA GLN A 156 2.61 13.12 12.40
C GLN A 156 1.09 12.92 12.36
N MET A 157 0.35 13.56 13.27
CA MET A 157 -1.12 13.58 13.25
C MET A 157 -1.66 14.24 11.98
N GLY A 158 -1.08 15.36 11.53
CA GLY A 158 -1.45 15.99 10.27
C GLY A 158 -1.27 15.07 9.04
N CYS A 159 -0.14 14.35 8.95
CA CYS A 159 0.09 13.36 7.90
C CYS A 159 -0.89 12.17 8.01
N MET A 160 -1.20 11.71 9.23
CA MET A 160 -2.16 10.64 9.48
C MET A 160 -3.58 11.04 9.01
N LEU A 161 -4.00 12.28 9.29
CA LEU A 161 -5.29 12.81 8.83
C LEU A 161 -5.35 12.92 7.31
N ASN A 162 -4.25 13.30 6.65
CA ASN A 162 -4.20 13.32 5.18
C ASN A 162 -4.37 11.92 4.58
N LEU A 163 -3.76 10.89 5.20
CA LEU A 163 -3.95 9.49 4.79
C LEU A 163 -5.39 9.02 5.02
N LEU A 164 -6.00 9.35 6.16
CA LEU A 164 -7.40 9.04 6.43
C LEU A 164 -8.35 9.65 5.39
N ASN A 165 -8.19 10.94 5.09
CA ASN A 165 -8.98 11.62 4.07
C ASN A 165 -8.79 10.98 2.69
N PHE A 166 -7.55 10.59 2.36
CA PHE A 166 -7.26 9.88 1.13
C PHE A 166 -7.97 8.53 1.05
N TYR A 167 -7.90 7.70 2.10
CA TYR A 167 -8.58 6.39 2.11
C TYR A 167 -10.09 6.51 2.04
N LEU A 168 -10.66 7.57 2.62
CA LEU A 168 -12.08 7.88 2.47
C LEU A 168 -12.43 8.26 1.02
N GLU A 169 -11.59 9.09 0.37
CA GLU A 169 -11.78 9.52 -1.03
C GLU A 169 -11.73 8.33 -2.01
N ILE A 170 -10.85 7.35 -1.78
CA ILE A 170 -10.74 6.15 -2.63
C ILE A 170 -11.62 4.98 -2.16
N GLU A 171 -12.51 5.22 -1.20
CA GLU A 171 -13.47 4.24 -0.66
C GLU A 171 -12.79 2.94 -0.16
N LYS A 172 -11.62 3.05 0.47
CA LYS A 172 -10.92 1.90 1.08
C LYS A 172 -11.18 1.85 2.59
N GLU A 173 -12.35 1.33 2.94
CA GLU A 173 -12.84 1.30 4.32
C GLU A 173 -11.91 0.55 5.28
N GLU A 174 -11.38 -0.62 4.91
CA GLU A 174 -10.50 -1.41 5.78
C GLU A 174 -9.21 -0.65 6.15
N LEU A 175 -8.59 0.03 5.17
CA LEU A 175 -7.43 0.87 5.39
C LEU A 175 -7.79 2.09 6.24
N TYR A 176 -8.92 2.74 5.94
CA TYR A 176 -9.43 3.84 6.75
C TYR A 176 -9.61 3.44 8.22
N ILE A 177 -10.29 2.33 8.49
CA ILE A 177 -10.51 1.80 9.84
C ILE A 177 -9.17 1.50 10.53
N ARG A 178 -8.24 0.82 9.85
CA ARG A 178 -6.90 0.53 10.39
C ARG A 178 -6.18 1.81 10.81
N TYR A 179 -6.30 2.87 10.01
CA TYR A 179 -5.69 4.15 10.29
C TYR A 179 -6.42 4.95 11.39
N ILE A 180 -7.73 4.76 11.58
CA ILE A 180 -8.48 5.33 12.72
C ILE A 180 -7.94 4.77 14.03
N TYR A 181 -7.72 3.45 14.12
CA TYR A 181 -7.13 2.84 15.32
C TYR A 181 -5.69 3.32 15.56
N LYS A 182 -4.85 3.38 14.50
CA LYS A 182 -3.49 3.94 14.61
C LYS A 182 -3.49 5.39 15.12
N LEU A 183 -4.44 6.22 14.67
CA LEU A 183 -4.56 7.60 15.11
C LEU A 183 -5.00 7.68 16.59
N ALA A 184 -5.97 6.85 17.01
CA ALA A 184 -6.39 6.78 18.40
C ALA A 184 -5.21 6.40 19.33
N GLU A 185 -4.41 5.40 18.95
CA GLU A 185 -3.21 5.01 19.68
C GLU A 185 -2.18 6.14 19.79
N LEU A 186 -1.97 6.91 18.71
CA LEU A 186 -1.10 8.08 18.74
C LEU A 186 -1.62 9.16 19.70
N HIS A 187 -2.93 9.42 19.72
CA HIS A 187 -3.53 10.35 20.67
C HIS A 187 -3.36 9.90 22.12
N VAL A 188 -3.55 8.60 22.40
CA VAL A 188 -3.33 8.03 23.73
C VAL A 188 -1.87 8.16 24.17
N LYS A 189 -0.92 7.83 23.27
CA LYS A 189 0.52 7.96 23.53
C LYS A 189 0.92 9.39 23.91
N ASP A 190 0.26 10.38 23.32
CA ASP A 190 0.50 11.80 23.55
C ASP A 190 -0.35 12.39 24.70
N GLN A 191 -1.06 11.54 25.45
CA GLN A 191 -1.96 11.91 26.56
C GLN A 191 -3.11 12.84 26.14
N ARG A 192 -3.52 12.77 24.86
CA ARG A 192 -4.64 13.51 24.26
C ARG A 192 -5.90 12.65 24.25
N PHE A 193 -6.40 12.36 25.44
CA PHE A 193 -7.50 11.40 25.63
C PHE A 193 -8.81 11.86 24.98
N THR A 194 -9.08 13.17 24.95
CA THR A 194 -10.28 13.73 24.30
C THR A 194 -10.29 13.44 22.80
N GLU A 195 -9.17 13.67 22.12
CA GLU A 195 -9.00 13.41 20.69
C GLU A 195 -9.00 11.90 20.39
N ALA A 196 -8.42 11.07 21.26
CA ALA A 196 -8.52 9.62 21.17
C ALA A 196 -9.99 9.17 21.22
N GLY A 197 -10.76 9.66 22.20
CA GLY A 197 -12.18 9.36 22.34
C GLY A 197 -13.00 9.80 21.11
N PHE A 198 -12.76 11.01 20.59
CA PHE A 198 -13.43 11.48 19.37
C PHE A 198 -13.11 10.63 18.14
N THR A 199 -11.86 10.15 18.04
CA THR A 199 -11.42 9.27 16.94
C THR A 199 -12.12 7.92 17.00
N LEU A 200 -12.22 7.29 18.17
CA LEU A 200 -12.96 6.04 18.35
C LEU A 200 -14.48 6.22 18.13
N LEU A 201 -15.04 7.35 18.57
CA LEU A 201 -16.43 7.71 18.28
C LEU A 201 -16.71 7.83 16.78
N LEU A 202 -15.74 8.28 15.99
CA LEU A 202 -15.87 8.32 14.53
C LEU A 202 -16.03 6.90 13.95
N ARG A 203 -15.26 5.92 14.44
CA ARG A 203 -15.48 4.50 14.07
C ARG A 203 -16.84 4.01 14.53
N ALA A 204 -17.20 4.25 15.79
CA ALA A 204 -18.46 3.78 16.37
C ALA A 204 -19.71 4.32 15.64
N LYS A 205 -19.63 5.53 15.08
CA LYS A 205 -20.70 6.13 14.26
C LYS A 205 -20.93 5.39 12.94
N GLY A 206 -19.89 4.77 12.37
CA GLY A 206 -19.99 3.97 11.15
C GLY A 206 -20.54 2.55 11.37
N LEU A 207 -20.63 2.11 12.62
CA LEU A 207 -21.18 0.79 12.98
C LEU A 207 -22.68 0.88 13.26
N GLU A 208 -23.42 -0.18 12.94
CA GLU A 208 -24.83 -0.32 13.31
C GLU A 208 -25.03 -1.15 14.58
N TRP A 209 -26.19 -1.01 15.23
CA TRP A 209 -26.60 -1.88 16.32
C TRP A 209 -27.15 -3.21 15.76
N SER A 210 -26.35 -3.89 14.95
CA SER A 210 -26.72 -5.11 14.23
C SER A 210 -25.88 -6.30 14.67
N ILE A 211 -26.34 -7.51 14.29
CA ILE A 211 -25.60 -8.77 14.48
C ILE A 211 -24.72 -9.10 13.25
N GLU A 212 -24.62 -8.19 12.29
CA GLU A 212 -23.80 -8.42 11.11
C GLU A 212 -22.33 -8.54 11.51
N PRO A 213 -21.58 -9.51 10.95
CA PRO A 213 -20.18 -9.68 11.27
C PRO A 213 -19.35 -8.54 10.70
N VAL A 214 -18.34 -8.12 11.45
CA VAL A 214 -17.27 -7.23 11.00
C VAL A 214 -15.99 -8.06 10.90
N PRO A 215 -15.19 -7.89 9.84
CA PRO A 215 -13.84 -8.46 9.78
C PRO A 215 -12.99 -8.05 11.00
N PRO A 216 -11.92 -8.79 11.31
CA PRO A 216 -10.98 -8.43 12.37
C PRO A 216 -10.45 -6.99 12.20
N GLU A 217 -10.61 -6.16 13.22
CA GLU A 217 -10.19 -4.75 13.21
C GLU A 217 -9.66 -4.30 14.58
N GLY A 218 -8.71 -3.35 14.58
CA GLY A 218 -8.15 -2.82 15.82
C GLY A 218 -7.62 -3.91 16.76
N LYS A 219 -8.21 -4.01 17.95
CA LYS A 219 -7.88 -5.03 18.97
C LYS A 219 -8.62 -6.36 18.78
N PHE A 220 -9.56 -6.45 17.86
CA PHE A 220 -10.38 -7.63 17.63
C PHE A 220 -9.71 -8.57 16.62
N SER A 221 -9.27 -9.74 17.07
CA SER A 221 -8.57 -10.73 16.24
C SER A 221 -9.50 -11.69 15.48
N GLU A 222 -10.79 -11.67 15.78
CA GLU A 222 -11.81 -12.53 15.18
C GLU A 222 -12.96 -11.70 14.63
N GLU A 223 -13.78 -12.31 13.77
CA GLU A 223 -15.01 -11.68 13.29
C GLU A 223 -16.00 -11.51 14.44
N ILE A 224 -16.46 -10.28 14.65
CA ILE A 224 -17.34 -9.92 15.76
C ILE A 224 -18.53 -9.13 15.24
N GLU A 225 -19.69 -9.33 15.86
CA GLU A 225 -20.91 -8.58 15.56
C GLU A 225 -20.70 -7.06 15.72
N GLN A 226 -21.20 -6.26 14.77
CA GLN A 226 -21.08 -4.79 14.78
C GLN A 226 -21.49 -4.16 16.11
N ARG A 227 -22.61 -4.61 16.70
CA ARG A 227 -23.08 -4.11 18.00
C ARG A 227 -22.07 -4.31 19.14
N LYS A 228 -21.31 -5.41 19.13
CA LYS A 228 -20.33 -5.72 20.18
C LYS A 228 -19.09 -4.85 20.02
N VAL A 229 -18.59 -4.70 18.79
CA VAL A 229 -17.50 -3.76 18.47
C VAL A 229 -17.90 -2.35 18.91
N LYS A 230 -19.12 -1.92 18.58
CA LYS A 230 -19.65 -0.61 18.93
C LYS A 230 -19.75 -0.40 20.45
N GLU A 231 -20.23 -1.40 21.19
CA GLU A 231 -20.29 -1.36 22.66
C GLU A 231 -18.90 -1.22 23.29
N GLU A 232 -17.93 -2.01 22.83
CA GLU A 232 -16.56 -1.96 23.33
C GLU A 232 -15.87 -0.62 23.04
N LEU A 233 -16.12 -0.02 21.87
CA LEU A 233 -15.64 1.33 21.56
C LEU A 233 -16.25 2.38 22.50
N TYR A 234 -17.53 2.29 22.83
CA TYR A 234 -18.15 3.20 23.79
C TYR A 234 -17.61 3.04 25.22
N LYS A 235 -17.24 1.82 25.62
CA LYS A 235 -16.56 1.60 26.92
C LYS A 235 -15.21 2.30 26.94
N GLU A 236 -14.40 2.08 25.91
CA GLU A 236 -13.07 2.67 25.79
C GLU A 236 -13.07 4.21 25.72
N VAL A 237 -14.14 4.81 25.18
CA VAL A 237 -14.30 6.27 25.17
C VAL A 237 -14.61 6.85 26.55
N ASN A 238 -15.19 6.06 27.46
CA ASN A 238 -15.64 6.50 28.78
C ASN A 238 -14.62 6.20 29.90
N ASP A 239 -13.60 5.38 29.63
CA ASP A 239 -12.51 5.05 30.54
C ASP A 239 -11.38 6.11 30.49
#